data_AF-F0WKW2-F1
#
_entry.id   AF-F0WKW2-F1
#
_cell.length_a   1.000
_cell.length_b   1.000
_cell.length_c   1.000
_cell.angle_alpha   90.00
_cell.angle_beta   90.00
_cell.angle_gamma   90.00
#
_symmetry.space_group_name_H-M   'P 1'
#
loop_
_entity.id
_entity.type
_entity.pdbx_description
1 polymer ?
#
loop_
_entity_poly.entity_id
_entity_poly.type
_entity_poly.pdbx_seq_one_letter_code
_entity_poly.pdbx_strand_id
1 'polypeptide(L)'
;MNCVHALERLKLEIFGSDVEQHSLIPSYMAELKIRGHGVKLEMLNDEFMQLSVIFREGLQAYKPNSERGISVDGTFMKTSVGGVLLVACFRDGNNEIQIIGVGLVSVENEDNWTWFLKFLLSHLQPTPAFLISDRDKGLMKAMQTSAPGVPHVFCFRHLIEKFSKKYKSKMLKNLAWILAH
;
A
#
# COMPACT_ATOMS: atom_id res chain seq x y z
N MET A 1 14.39 -20.39 28.16
CA MET A 1 13.66 -20.27 26.88
C MET A 1 13.25 -18.81 26.75
N ASN A 2 13.83 -18.05 25.82
CA ASN A 2 13.50 -16.63 25.66
C ASN A 2 12.13 -16.50 24.96
N CYS A 3 11.30 -15.54 25.38
CA CYS A 3 9.97 -15.29 24.81
C CYS A 3 9.98 -15.13 23.28
N VAL A 4 11.10 -14.67 22.70
CA VAL A 4 11.29 -14.56 21.24
C VAL A 4 11.25 -15.93 20.56
N HIS A 5 12.00 -16.92 21.05
CA HIS A 5 12.01 -18.26 20.46
C HIS A 5 10.68 -19.01 20.67
N ALA A 6 9.99 -18.74 21.78
CA ALA A 6 8.65 -19.28 22.00
C ALA A 6 7.63 -18.69 21.02
N LEU A 7 7.73 -17.38 20.74
CA LEU A 7 6.89 -16.69 19.75
C LEU A 7 7.17 -17.17 18.32
N GLU A 8 8.44 -17.36 17.95
CA GLU A 8 8.81 -17.89 16.63
C GLU A 8 8.30 -19.33 16.43
N ARG A 9 8.41 -20.17 17.46
CA ARG A 9 7.89 -21.53 17.42
C ARG A 9 6.37 -21.58 17.33
N LEU A 10 5.67 -20.74 18.11
CA LEU A 10 4.21 -20.60 18.02
C LEU A 10 3.76 -20.09 16.65
N LYS A 11 4.51 -19.16 16.05
CA LYS A 11 4.21 -18.69 14.69
C LYS A 11 4.35 -19.81 13.67
N LEU A 12 5.42 -20.61 13.76
CA LEU A 12 5.60 -21.79 12.89
C LEU A 12 4.50 -22.84 13.10
N GLU A 13 4.06 -23.07 14.34
CA GLU A 13 2.99 -24.02 14.65
C GLU A 13 1.61 -23.55 14.16
N ILE A 14 1.31 -22.26 14.23
CA ILE A 14 -0.01 -21.70 13.84
C ILE A 14 -0.08 -21.41 12.33
N PHE A 15 0.98 -20.82 11.78
CA PHE A 15 1.00 -20.26 10.44
C PHE A 15 1.78 -21.11 9.44
N GLY A 16 2.57 -22.10 9.90
CA GLY A 16 3.51 -22.83 9.07
C GLY A 16 4.79 -22.04 8.81
N SER A 17 5.69 -22.60 8.02
CA SER A 17 6.85 -21.85 7.49
C SER A 17 6.40 -20.83 6.44
N ASP A 18 7.16 -19.73 6.29
CA ASP A 18 6.93 -18.74 5.22
C ASP A 18 6.78 -19.43 3.84
N VAL A 19 7.60 -20.46 3.59
CA VAL A 19 7.60 -21.23 2.33
C VAL A 19 6.28 -21.97 2.10
N GLU A 20 5.74 -22.61 3.13
CA GLU A 20 4.45 -23.30 3.05
C GLU A 20 3.31 -22.30 2.79
N GLN A 21 3.32 -21.13 3.45
CA GLN A 21 2.32 -20.09 3.21
C GLN A 21 2.38 -19.54 1.78
N HIS A 22 3.58 -19.37 1.23
CA HIS A 22 3.76 -18.92 -0.16
C HIS A 22 3.12 -19.89 -1.17
N SER A 23 3.16 -21.20 -0.90
CA SER A 23 2.52 -22.20 -1.76
C SER A 23 0.98 -22.11 -1.78
N LEU A 24 0.38 -21.51 -0.76
CA LEU A 24 -1.08 -21.36 -0.64
C LEU A 24 -1.60 -20.08 -1.31
N ILE A 25 -0.72 -19.18 -1.76
CA ILE A 25 -1.10 -17.89 -2.38
C ILE A 25 -2.11 -18.09 -3.52
N PRO A 26 -1.91 -19.01 -4.49
CA PRO A 26 -2.88 -19.19 -5.58
C PRO A 26 -4.29 -19.54 -5.07
N SER A 27 -4.39 -20.41 -4.06
CA SER A 27 -5.65 -20.82 -3.45
C SER A 27 -6.35 -19.68 -2.73
N TYR A 28 -5.61 -18.89 -1.94
CA TYR A 28 -6.15 -17.70 -1.29
C TYR A 28 -6.64 -16.66 -2.30
N MET A 29 -5.87 -16.43 -3.37
CA MET A 29 -6.22 -15.50 -4.43
C MET A 29 -7.48 -15.94 -5.18
N ALA A 30 -7.64 -17.25 -5.43
CA ALA A 30 -8.85 -17.80 -6.04
C ALA A 30 -10.09 -17.56 -5.16
N GLU A 31 -9.98 -17.80 -3.85
CA GLU A 31 -11.09 -17.60 -2.90
C GLU A 31 -11.49 -16.11 -2.81
N LEU A 32 -10.51 -15.20 -2.75
CA LEU A 32 -10.78 -13.76 -2.77
C LEU A 32 -11.48 -13.34 -4.07
N LYS A 33 -11.07 -13.90 -5.21
CA LYS A 33 -11.72 -13.63 -6.49
C LYS A 33 -13.17 -14.13 -6.51
N ILE A 34 -13.44 -15.32 -5.97
CA ILE A 34 -14.80 -15.87 -5.83
C ILE A 34 -15.69 -14.95 -4.98
N ARG A 35 -15.14 -14.35 -3.92
CA ARG A 35 -15.86 -13.41 -3.04
C ARG A 35 -16.06 -12.01 -3.65
N GLY A 36 -15.55 -11.77 -4.85
CA GLY A 36 -15.74 -10.52 -5.60
C GLY A 36 -14.70 -9.45 -5.29
N HIS A 37 -13.57 -9.80 -4.70
CA HIS A 37 -12.41 -8.90 -4.60
C HIS A 37 -11.72 -8.82 -5.97
N GLY A 38 -11.14 -7.66 -6.29
CA GLY A 38 -10.27 -7.53 -7.45
C GLY A 38 -8.95 -8.22 -7.16
N VAL A 39 -8.58 -9.24 -7.93
CA VAL A 39 -7.35 -10.01 -7.70
C VAL A 39 -6.52 -10.06 -8.97
N LYS A 40 -5.24 -9.70 -8.86
CA LYS A 40 -4.23 -9.88 -9.90
C LYS A 40 -3.06 -10.65 -9.31
N LEU A 41 -2.77 -11.82 -9.87
CA LEU A 41 -1.65 -12.66 -9.46
C LEU A 41 -0.81 -12.94 -10.70
N GLU A 42 0.49 -12.70 -10.62
CA GLU A 42 1.46 -13.03 -11.65
C GLU A 42 2.42 -14.09 -11.12
N MET A 43 2.51 -15.19 -11.85
CA MET A 43 3.37 -16.34 -11.58
C MET A 43 4.25 -16.57 -12.81
N LEU A 44 5.51 -16.95 -12.60
CA LEU A 44 6.43 -17.33 -13.66
C LEU A 44 7.03 -18.70 -13.31
N ASN A 45 6.85 -19.71 -14.18
CA ASN A 45 7.32 -21.08 -13.93
C ASN A 45 6.90 -21.63 -12.56
N ASP A 46 5.63 -21.43 -12.18
CA ASP A 46 5.06 -21.79 -10.87
C ASP A 46 5.65 -21.06 -9.65
N GLU A 47 6.52 -20.07 -9.86
CA GLU A 47 7.04 -19.20 -8.82
C GLU A 47 6.24 -17.89 -8.71
N PHE A 48 6.06 -17.43 -7.48
CA PHE A 48 5.38 -16.18 -7.16
C PHE A 48 6.21 -14.97 -7.61
N MET A 49 5.62 -14.09 -8.42
CA MET A 49 6.26 -12.84 -8.85
C MET A 49 5.69 -11.63 -8.11
N GLN A 50 4.37 -11.44 -8.23
CA GLN A 50 3.66 -10.33 -7.59
C GLN A 50 2.16 -10.60 -7.50
N LEU A 51 1.50 -10.02 -6.50
CA LEU A 51 0.04 -10.04 -6.38
C LEU A 51 -0.50 -8.67 -6.00
N SER A 52 -1.74 -8.40 -6.37
CA SER A 52 -2.51 -7.27 -5.89
C SER A 52 -3.94 -7.70 -5.60
N VAL A 53 -4.45 -7.19 -4.48
CA VAL A 53 -5.83 -7.38 -4.04
C VAL A 53 -6.47 -6.02 -3.85
N ILE A 54 -7.61 -5.81 -4.49
CA ILE A 54 -8.51 -4.68 -4.28
C ILE A 54 -9.73 -5.20 -3.52
N PHE A 55 -9.91 -4.71 -2.29
CA PHE A 55 -10.96 -5.18 -1.42
C PHE A 55 -12.31 -4.62 -1.84
N ARG A 56 -13.29 -5.50 -2.04
CA ARG A 56 -14.66 -5.13 -2.39
C ARG A 56 -15.26 -4.16 -1.37
N GLU A 57 -15.04 -4.43 -0.09
CA GLU A 57 -15.49 -3.61 1.04
C GLU A 57 -14.80 -2.24 1.02
N GLY A 58 -13.49 -2.22 0.72
CA GLY A 58 -12.73 -0.98 0.55
C GLY A 58 -13.27 -0.12 -0.59
N LEU A 59 -13.66 -0.72 -1.73
CA LEU A 59 -14.31 0.00 -2.84
C LEU A 59 -15.68 0.54 -2.46
N GLN A 60 -16.48 -0.24 -1.72
CA GLN A 60 -17.80 0.19 -1.24
C GLN A 60 -17.69 1.38 -0.29
N ALA A 61 -16.73 1.35 0.64
CA ALA A 61 -16.47 2.44 1.57
C ALA A 61 -15.90 3.68 0.86
N TYR A 62 -15.09 3.48 -0.18
CA TYR A 62 -14.48 4.57 -0.95
C TYR A 62 -15.51 5.35 -1.78
N LYS A 63 -16.48 4.68 -2.41
CA LYS A 63 -17.43 5.32 -3.34
C LYS A 63 -18.12 6.58 -2.77
N PRO A 64 -18.65 6.60 -1.53
CA PRO A 64 -19.23 7.81 -0.94
C PRO A 64 -18.20 8.81 -0.36
N ASN A 65 -16.90 8.49 -0.36
CA ASN A 65 -15.83 9.29 0.25
C ASN A 65 -14.72 9.67 -0.76
N SER A 66 -15.00 9.57 -2.07
CA SER A 66 -14.00 9.76 -3.14
C SER A 66 -13.31 11.12 -3.16
N GLU A 67 -13.97 12.14 -2.60
CA GLU A 67 -13.46 13.49 -2.42
C GLU A 67 -12.29 13.58 -1.42
N ARG A 68 -12.15 12.57 -0.55
CA ARG A 68 -11.09 12.50 0.46
C ARG A 68 -9.74 12.05 -0.11
N GLY A 69 -9.71 11.67 -1.39
CA GLY A 69 -8.52 11.19 -2.08
C GLY A 69 -8.02 9.85 -1.53
N ILE A 70 -6.91 9.36 -2.10
CA ILE A 70 -6.30 8.09 -1.70
C ILE A 70 -4.84 8.34 -1.34
N SER A 71 -4.41 7.81 -0.20
CA SER A 71 -3.01 7.73 0.19
C SER A 71 -2.41 6.40 -0.22
N VAL A 72 -1.20 6.43 -0.76
CA VAL A 72 -0.41 5.23 -1.07
C VAL A 72 0.95 5.30 -0.39
N ASP A 73 1.43 4.15 0.08
CA ASP A 73 2.75 4.00 0.69
C ASP A 73 3.29 2.58 0.50
N GLY A 74 4.61 2.44 0.55
CA GLY A 74 5.32 1.17 0.47
C GLY A 74 6.00 0.85 1.80
N THR A 75 6.03 -0.42 2.19
CA THR A 75 6.80 -0.86 3.36
C THR A 75 7.50 -2.19 3.10
N PHE A 76 8.76 -2.28 3.56
CA PHE A 76 9.54 -3.50 3.43
C PHE A 76 9.00 -4.58 4.36
N MET A 77 8.80 -5.77 3.80
CA MET A 77 8.41 -6.94 4.58
C MET A 77 9.62 -7.55 5.29
N LYS A 78 9.38 -8.06 6.50
CA LYS A 78 10.36 -8.82 7.28
C LYS A 78 10.10 -10.33 7.15
N THR A 79 10.00 -10.83 5.93
CA THR A 79 9.88 -12.25 5.62
C THR A 79 11.23 -12.79 5.15
N SER A 80 11.41 -14.10 5.20
CA SER A 80 12.62 -14.78 4.68
C SER A 80 12.88 -14.50 3.19
N VAL A 81 11.83 -14.25 2.41
CA VAL A 81 11.87 -13.95 0.97
C VAL A 81 12.02 -12.45 0.68
N GLY A 82 11.82 -11.60 1.69
CA GLY A 82 11.77 -10.14 1.53
C GLY A 82 10.55 -9.68 0.73
N GLY A 83 10.70 -8.55 0.05
CA GLY A 83 9.63 -7.92 -0.74
C GLY A 83 9.07 -6.65 -0.10
N VAL A 84 8.16 -6.02 -0.83
CA VAL A 84 7.54 -4.75 -0.48
C VAL A 84 6.03 -4.90 -0.52
N LEU A 85 5.39 -4.49 0.56
CA LEU A 85 3.95 -4.34 0.65
C LEU A 85 3.58 -2.90 0.28
N LEU A 86 2.96 -2.75 -0.88
CA LEU A 86 2.31 -1.53 -1.33
C LEU A 86 0.90 -1.48 -0.76
N VAL A 87 0.49 -0.33 -0.23
CA VAL A 87 -0.84 -0.16 0.37
C VAL A 87 -1.49 1.08 -0.22
N ALA A 88 -2.79 0.97 -0.52
CA ALA A 88 -3.66 2.08 -0.86
C ALA A 88 -4.78 2.19 0.18
N CYS A 89 -4.92 3.35 0.80
CA CYS A 89 -5.93 3.62 1.82
C CYS A 89 -6.51 5.02 1.68
N PHE A 90 -7.62 5.27 2.35
CA PHE A 90 -8.21 6.61 2.47
C PHE A 90 -8.75 6.79 3.88
N ARG A 91 -9.14 8.02 4.22
CA ARG A 91 -9.89 8.29 5.45
C ARG A 91 -11.37 8.40 5.09
N ASP A 92 -12.24 7.73 5.83
CA ASP A 92 -13.68 7.86 5.64
C ASP A 92 -14.27 9.08 6.35
N GLY A 93 -15.61 9.19 6.33
CA GLY A 93 -16.38 10.23 7.01
C GLY A 93 -16.14 10.32 8.53
N ASN A 94 -15.71 9.22 9.16
CA ASN A 94 -15.40 9.14 10.58
C ASN A 94 -13.92 9.41 10.89
N ASN A 95 -13.13 9.78 9.87
CA ASN A 95 -11.67 9.93 9.94
C ASN A 95 -10.93 8.62 10.25
N GLU A 96 -11.56 7.46 10.02
CA GLU A 96 -10.91 6.16 10.17
C GLU A 96 -10.18 5.79 8.89
N ILE A 97 -9.05 5.08 9.02
CA ILE A 97 -8.28 4.63 7.86
C ILE A 97 -8.92 3.35 7.31
N GLN A 98 -9.36 3.41 6.06
CA GLN A 98 -9.92 2.29 5.33
C GLN A 98 -8.93 1.84 4.25
N ILE A 99 -8.64 0.54 4.20
CA ILE A 99 -7.74 -0.04 3.19
C ILE A 99 -8.56 -0.39 1.95
N ILE A 100 -8.14 0.12 0.79
CA ILE A 100 -8.77 -0.18 -0.50
C ILE A 100 -8.10 -1.37 -1.16
N GLY A 101 -6.77 -1.42 -1.11
CA GLY A 101 -6.04 -2.47 -1.77
C GLY A 101 -4.59 -2.54 -1.35
N VAL A 102 -3.99 -3.68 -1.65
CA VAL A 102 -2.60 -3.98 -1.37
C VAL A 102 -1.92 -4.60 -2.58
N GLY A 103 -0.61 -4.43 -2.68
CA GLY A 103 0.25 -5.05 -3.67
C GLY A 103 1.45 -5.69 -2.98
N LEU A 104 1.76 -6.93 -3.32
CA LEU A 104 2.97 -7.61 -2.90
C LEU A 104 3.91 -7.70 -4.10
N VAL A 105 5.07 -7.06 -3.99
CA VAL A 105 6.05 -6.97 -5.08
C VAL A 105 7.44 -7.24 -4.55
N SER A 106 8.36 -7.64 -5.42
CA SER A 106 9.74 -7.98 -5.03
C SER A 106 10.56 -6.77 -4.59
N VAL A 107 10.35 -5.62 -5.24
CA VAL A 107 11.10 -4.37 -4.99
C VAL A 107 10.21 -3.14 -5.17
N GLU A 108 10.56 -2.05 -4.49
CA GLU A 108 9.91 -0.76 -4.68
C GLU A 108 10.55 -0.02 -5.85
N ASN A 109 9.90 -0.07 -7.02
CA ASN A 109 10.37 0.61 -8.24
C ASN A 109 9.18 1.18 -9.04
N GLU A 110 9.51 1.95 -10.09
CA GLU A 110 8.52 2.60 -10.95
C GLU A 110 7.56 1.59 -11.60
N ASP A 111 8.07 0.47 -12.14
CA ASP A 111 7.26 -0.53 -12.84
C ASP A 111 6.24 -1.20 -11.92
N ASN A 112 6.65 -1.61 -10.72
CA ASN A 112 5.79 -2.26 -9.73
C ASN A 112 4.74 -1.29 -9.18
N TRP A 113 5.12 -0.02 -8.98
CA TRP A 113 4.17 1.03 -8.62
C TRP A 113 3.17 1.29 -9.76
N THR A 114 3.62 1.39 -11.01
CA THR A 114 2.73 1.57 -12.17
C THR A 114 1.77 0.39 -12.31
N TRP A 115 2.29 -0.82 -12.15
CA TRP A 115 1.50 -2.05 -12.20
C TRP A 115 0.39 -2.06 -11.14
N PHE A 116 0.74 -1.75 -9.89
CA PHE A 116 -0.22 -1.69 -8.78
C PHE A 116 -1.25 -0.57 -8.98
N LEU A 117 -0.78 0.65 -9.30
CA LEU A 117 -1.65 1.82 -9.46
C LEU A 117 -2.63 1.65 -10.62
N LYS A 118 -2.21 1.12 -11.77
CA LYS A 118 -3.11 0.85 -12.90
C LYS A 118 -4.22 -0.13 -12.51
N PHE A 119 -3.87 -1.19 -11.77
CA PHE A 119 -4.84 -2.16 -11.31
C PHE A 119 -5.79 -1.58 -10.26
N LEU A 120 -5.28 -0.81 -9.30
CA LEU A 120 -6.09 -0.09 -8.32
C LEU A 120 -7.08 0.86 -9.00
N LEU A 121 -6.60 1.74 -9.88
CA LEU A 121 -7.39 2.78 -10.54
C LEU A 121 -8.46 2.20 -11.46
N SER A 122 -8.23 1.04 -12.08
CA SER A 122 -9.26 0.39 -12.91
C SER A 122 -10.48 -0.08 -12.12
N HIS A 123 -10.36 -0.23 -10.80
CA HIS A 123 -11.47 -0.64 -9.92
C HIS A 123 -12.17 0.54 -9.23
N LEU A 124 -11.56 1.73 -9.26
CA LEU A 124 -12.07 2.89 -8.55
C LEU A 124 -13.11 3.64 -9.38
N GLN A 125 -14.33 3.71 -8.86
CA GLN A 125 -15.40 4.52 -9.41
C GLN A 125 -16.14 5.23 -8.27
N PRO A 126 -16.09 6.58 -8.19
CA PRO A 126 -15.47 7.51 -9.15
C PRO A 126 -13.93 7.61 -9.03
N THR A 127 -13.28 8.29 -9.97
CA THR A 127 -11.84 8.56 -9.92
C THR A 127 -11.47 9.39 -8.68
N PRO A 128 -10.33 9.14 -8.00
CA PRO A 128 -9.93 9.89 -6.81
C PRO A 128 -9.78 11.39 -7.09
N ALA A 129 -10.23 12.23 -6.15
CA ALA A 129 -10.05 13.67 -6.24
C ALA A 129 -8.56 14.09 -6.23
N PHE A 130 -7.72 13.33 -5.52
CA PHE A 130 -6.27 13.46 -5.51
C PHE A 130 -5.63 12.19 -4.95
N LEU A 131 -4.33 12.02 -5.22
CA LEU A 131 -3.50 10.96 -4.64
C LEU A 131 -2.46 11.57 -3.71
N ILE A 132 -2.28 10.98 -2.53
CA ILE A 132 -1.24 11.35 -1.57
C ILE A 132 -0.17 10.27 -1.61
N SER A 133 1.10 10.66 -1.74
CA SER A 133 2.20 9.72 -1.51
C SER A 133 3.41 10.39 -0.89
N ASP A 134 4.44 9.61 -0.62
CA ASP A 134 5.75 10.14 -0.30
C ASP A 134 6.39 10.87 -1.52
N ARG A 135 7.67 11.27 -1.39
CA ARG A 135 8.41 11.97 -2.45
C ARG A 135 9.43 11.05 -3.13
N ASP A 136 9.13 9.76 -3.24
CA ASP A 136 9.95 8.84 -4.00
C ASP A 136 9.87 9.14 -5.51
N LYS A 137 11.02 9.07 -6.19
CA LYS A 137 11.11 9.44 -7.61
C LYS A 137 10.44 8.41 -8.51
N GLY A 138 10.52 7.13 -8.15
CA GLY A 138 9.86 6.04 -8.88
C GLY A 138 8.34 6.15 -8.76
N LEU A 139 7.85 6.37 -7.54
CA LEU A 139 6.42 6.58 -7.28
C LEU A 139 5.85 7.81 -8.01
N MET A 140 6.57 8.94 -7.96
CA MET A 140 6.14 10.16 -8.68
C MET A 140 5.95 9.92 -10.18
N LYS A 141 6.87 9.21 -10.83
CA LYS A 141 6.75 8.87 -12.26
C LYS A 141 5.62 7.87 -12.51
N ALA A 142 5.50 6.86 -11.65
CA ALA A 142 4.43 5.88 -11.74
C ALA A 142 3.04 6.54 -11.65
N MET A 143 2.87 7.55 -10.79
CA MET A 143 1.64 8.34 -10.69
C MET A 143 1.33 9.08 -11.98
N GLN A 144 2.32 9.76 -12.58
CA GLN A 144 2.15 10.48 -13.85
C GLN A 144 1.68 9.56 -14.98
N THR A 145 2.22 8.34 -15.02
CA THR A 145 1.87 7.33 -16.03
C THR A 145 0.51 6.68 -15.77
N SER A 146 0.16 6.39 -14.51
CA SER A 146 -1.03 5.61 -14.16
C SER A 146 -2.29 6.46 -13.99
N ALA A 147 -2.17 7.72 -13.56
CA ALA A 147 -3.30 8.60 -13.25
C ALA A 147 -3.13 9.99 -13.92
N PRO A 148 -2.99 10.07 -15.25
CA PRO A 148 -2.82 11.35 -15.93
C PRO A 148 -4.06 12.23 -15.68
N GLY A 149 -3.86 13.34 -14.97
CA GLY A 149 -4.93 14.29 -14.63
C GLY A 149 -5.46 14.21 -13.20
N VAL A 150 -5.08 13.21 -12.42
CA VAL A 150 -5.38 13.18 -10.97
C VAL A 150 -4.31 14.00 -10.22
N PRO A 151 -4.69 15.02 -9.43
CA PRO A 151 -3.73 15.79 -8.64
C PRO A 151 -2.91 14.90 -7.71
N HIS A 152 -1.59 15.10 -7.72
CA HIS A 152 -0.67 14.42 -6.82
C HIS A 152 -0.24 15.38 -5.70
N VAL A 153 -0.47 14.96 -4.46
CA VAL A 153 -0.16 15.71 -3.23
C VAL A 153 0.92 14.95 -2.46
N PHE A 154 1.88 15.68 -1.91
CA PHE A 154 2.92 15.05 -1.08
C PHE A 154 2.46 14.90 0.37
N CYS A 155 2.75 13.74 0.95
CA CYS A 155 2.52 13.45 2.34
C CYS A 155 3.19 14.50 3.23
N PHE A 156 2.36 15.23 3.98
CA PHE A 156 2.82 16.33 4.83
C PHE A 156 3.83 15.86 5.89
N ARG A 157 3.61 14.68 6.48
CA ARG A 157 4.56 14.06 7.43
C ARG A 157 5.97 13.97 6.83
N HIS A 158 6.09 13.38 5.64
CA HIS A 158 7.37 13.23 4.95
C HIS A 158 7.97 14.59 4.53
N LEU A 159 7.13 15.55 4.14
CA LEU A 159 7.58 16.91 3.84
C LEU A 159 8.21 17.58 5.07
N ILE A 160 7.55 17.47 6.22
CA ILE A 160 8.04 18.04 7.48
C ILE A 160 9.27 17.31 8.01
N GLU A 161 9.37 16.00 7.85
CA GLU A 161 10.58 15.26 8.19
C GLU A 161 11.78 15.74 7.37
N LYS A 162 11.62 15.91 6.05
CA LYS A 162 12.67 16.46 5.18
C LYS A 162 13.01 17.91 5.54
N PHE A 163 12.00 18.74 5.79
CA PHE A 163 12.17 20.12 6.24
C PHE A 163 12.94 20.20 7.57
N SER A 164 12.56 19.38 8.55
CA SER A 164 13.17 19.33 9.87
C SER A 164 14.64 18.89 9.79
N LYS A 165 14.96 17.91 8.94
CA LYS A 165 16.34 17.48 8.68
C LYS A 165 17.20 18.61 8.09
N LYS A 166 16.61 19.45 7.23
CA LYS A 166 17.31 20.57 6.57
C LYS A 166 17.55 21.75 7.52
N TYR A 167 16.50 22.24 8.19
CA TYR A 167 16.56 23.47 8.97
C TYR A 167 16.86 23.25 10.46
N LYS A 168 16.71 22.01 10.96
CA LYS A 168 17.02 21.60 12.34
C LYS A 168 16.43 22.50 13.44
N SER A 169 15.32 23.17 13.17
CA SER A 169 14.65 24.09 14.10
C SER A 169 13.32 23.52 14.59
N LYS A 170 13.21 23.38 15.92
CA LYS A 170 11.97 22.92 16.59
C LYS A 170 10.84 23.93 16.42
N MET A 171 11.15 25.23 16.46
CA MET A 171 10.17 26.31 16.25
C MET A 171 9.57 26.22 14.84
N LEU A 172 10.41 26.12 13.80
CA LEU A 172 9.93 26.02 12.42
C LEU A 172 9.13 24.73 12.17
N LYS A 173 9.54 23.61 12.79
CA LYS A 173 8.77 22.34 12.73
C LYS A 173 7.38 22.51 13.35
N ASN A 174 7.29 23.16 14.52
CA ASN A 174 6.02 23.39 15.20
C ASN A 174 5.09 24.32 14.39
N LEU A 175 5.62 25.42 13.86
CA LEU A 175 4.87 26.33 12.99
C LEU A 175 4.33 25.60 11.75
N ALA A 176 5.13 24.71 11.17
CA ALA A 176 4.67 23.95 10.02
C ALA A 176 3.51 23.00 10.37
N TRP A 177 3.54 22.32 11.52
CA TRP A 177 2.40 21.49 11.97
C TRP A 177 1.12 22.29 12.24
N ILE A 178 1.24 23.52 12.73
CA ILE A 178 0.08 24.42 12.93
C ILE A 178 -0.62 24.73 11.61
N LEU A 179 0.12 24.83 10.50
CA LEU A 179 -0.46 25.09 9.17
C LEU A 179 -1.20 23.90 8.55
N ALA A 180 -1.11 22.71 9.16
CA ALA A 180 -1.73 21.49 8.65
C ALA A 180 -3.01 21.10 9.39
N HIS A 181 -3.53 21.97 10.27
CA HIS A 181 -4.81 21.83 10.99
C HIS A 181 -5.70 23.01 10.62
#